data_AF-A0A933C4D7-F1
#
_entry.id   AF-A0A933C4D7-F1
#
_cell.length_a   1.000
_cell.length_b   1.000
_cell.length_c   1.000
_cell.angle_alpha   90.00
_cell.angle_beta   90.00
_cell.angle_gamma   90.00
#
_symmetry.space_group_name_H-M   'P 1'
#
loop_
_entity.id
_entity.type
_entity.pdbx_description
1 polymer ?
#
loop_
_entity_poly.entity_id
_entity_poly.type
_entity_poly.pdbx_seq_one_letter_code
_entity_poly.pdbx_strand_id
1 'polypeptide(L)'
;DIDQWRKPSTTTFDGDARIEEHETITGNVVVKAGNLVVFGRVEGDVLVVGGTLFVKNGARITGNARVINGDVVREEDGVIEGYVDQTTASTASYRYDRGRFTRSGYRFEAPWTDHLTNLDNFLYHFNRAEGHFLGLGSEKKYFWDGSRSVSPYGFIGWGFKSHRWRGLIGIDRQFSLATSDENAGHILELGAEGHSLTDSKESWIIGTNENTAAAVLIHEDFHDYFQREGFSLHAGYYYRKGDIQTQLRIEFAGDRYESLERRTEWSIFGGKKVFRPNPPVDEGHMRSVIIRPGFSTVERTSRGQHGWCMYATAEIADKRLGGDFSFSTLVADVRRYQPISRYDDLNIRIRMGTSGGRLPAQRVFEMGGLGTLHARPYKSDAGNRMILLNAEYILNADIFNDLDFWPSWLFSRINLIFIADAGFTRSVPRDFGWTEGFDAIQLSDFKNDMGFGVSNRAGSWRVGFVWQTDRKAPAKFFFRFTRPF
;
A
#
# COMPACT_ATOMS: atom_id res chain seq x y z
N ASP A 1 -34.16 27.61 10.68
CA ASP A 1 -33.09 26.87 11.36
C ASP A 1 -33.14 25.37 11.07
N ILE A 2 -32.50 24.95 9.98
CA ILE A 2 -32.25 23.53 9.65
C ILE A 2 -30.77 23.16 9.85
N ASP A 3 -29.90 24.15 10.15
CA ASP A 3 -28.45 23.96 10.26
C ASP A 3 -27.96 23.31 11.56
N GLN A 4 -28.80 23.18 12.60
CA GLN A 4 -28.37 22.62 13.88
C GLN A 4 -28.19 21.08 13.91
N TRP A 5 -28.38 20.38 12.78
CA TRP A 5 -28.24 18.92 12.69
C TRP A 5 -27.22 18.43 11.65
N ARG A 6 -26.43 19.32 11.04
CA ARG A 6 -25.29 18.90 10.21
C ARG A 6 -24.14 18.46 11.14
N LYS A 7 -24.00 17.15 11.35
CA LYS A 7 -22.76 16.60 11.96
C LYS A 7 -21.56 17.10 11.13
N PRO A 8 -20.50 17.62 11.76
CA PRO A 8 -19.30 18.04 11.04
C PRO A 8 -18.80 16.87 10.17
N SER A 9 -18.43 17.15 8.91
CA SER A 9 -17.72 16.18 8.05
C SER A 9 -16.53 15.63 8.83
N THR A 10 -16.21 14.35 8.75
CA THR A 10 -14.93 13.85 9.26
C THR A 10 -14.08 13.37 8.10
N THR A 11 -12.92 14.00 7.92
CA THR A 11 -11.89 13.59 6.96
C THR A 11 -10.88 12.73 7.70
N THR A 12 -10.74 11.46 7.29
CA THR A 12 -9.80 10.53 7.92
C THR A 12 -8.61 10.27 7.01
N PHE A 13 -7.40 10.41 7.54
CA PHE A 13 -6.15 10.01 6.93
C PHE A 13 -5.58 8.80 7.67
N ASP A 14 -5.04 7.84 6.92
CA ASP A 14 -4.21 6.76 7.45
C ASP A 14 -2.76 7.05 7.03
N GLY A 15 -1.82 7.06 7.99
CA GLY A 15 -0.44 7.50 7.79
C GLY A 15 -0.25 9.02 7.89
N ASP A 16 0.93 9.52 7.51
CA ASP A 16 1.25 10.95 7.60
C ASP A 16 0.42 11.77 6.60
N ALA A 17 -0.03 12.95 7.03
CA ALA A 17 -0.90 13.84 6.27
C ALA A 17 -0.48 15.31 6.42
N ARG A 18 -0.68 16.09 5.34
CA ARG A 18 -0.38 17.51 5.29
C ARG A 18 -1.56 18.34 4.78
N ILE A 19 -1.81 19.47 5.44
CA ILE A 19 -2.80 20.48 5.04
C ILE A 19 -2.02 21.73 4.66
N GLU A 20 -1.98 22.05 3.37
CA GLU A 20 -1.19 23.19 2.86
C GLU A 20 -1.81 24.55 3.22
N GLU A 21 -1.02 25.63 3.14
CA GLU A 21 -1.40 27.00 3.52
C GLU A 21 -2.69 27.49 2.84
N HIS A 22 -2.88 27.13 1.57
CA HIS A 22 -4.08 27.49 0.80
C HIS A 22 -5.27 26.53 1.01
N GLU A 23 -5.10 25.46 1.79
CA GLU A 23 -6.15 24.47 2.03
C GLU A 23 -6.99 24.84 3.26
N THR A 24 -8.32 24.76 3.11
CA THR A 24 -9.27 24.87 4.23
C THR A 24 -10.13 23.61 4.27
N ILE A 25 -10.05 22.85 5.38
CA ILE A 25 -10.91 21.68 5.61
C ILE A 25 -12.09 22.11 6.48
N THR A 26 -13.30 22.15 5.90
CA THR A 26 -14.53 22.40 6.66
C THR A 26 -15.09 21.09 7.24
N GLY A 27 -14.69 20.79 8.47
CA GLY A 27 -15.04 19.57 9.20
C GLY A 27 -13.91 19.07 10.12
N ASN A 28 -14.20 18.00 10.85
CA ASN A 28 -13.26 17.31 11.71
C ASN A 28 -12.20 16.57 10.87
N VAL A 29 -10.98 16.49 11.38
CA VAL A 29 -9.86 15.74 10.79
C VAL A 29 -9.45 14.64 11.75
N VAL A 30 -9.30 13.42 11.25
CA VAL A 30 -8.77 12.28 11.99
C VAL A 30 -7.53 11.76 11.27
N VAL A 31 -6.41 11.62 11.96
CA VAL A 31 -5.21 10.95 11.45
C VAL A 31 -4.94 9.71 12.28
N LYS A 32 -4.85 8.56 11.62
CA LYS A 32 -4.56 7.27 12.27
C LYS A 32 -3.16 6.82 11.90
N ALA A 33 -2.39 6.41 12.90
CA ALA A 33 -1.05 5.88 12.75
C ALA A 33 -0.13 6.79 11.92
N GLY A 34 -0.21 8.11 12.09
CA GLY A 34 0.64 9.08 11.38
C GLY A 34 0.56 10.49 11.94
N ASN A 35 1.45 11.35 11.46
CA ASN A 35 1.56 12.75 11.83
C ASN A 35 0.61 13.61 10.99
N LEU A 36 0.11 14.69 11.58
CA LEU A 36 -0.63 15.72 10.85
C LEU A 36 0.20 17.01 10.84
N VAL A 37 0.55 17.53 9.68
CA VAL A 37 1.18 18.85 9.55
C VAL A 37 0.19 19.84 8.95
N VAL A 38 -0.14 20.89 9.69
CA VAL A 38 -1.12 21.90 9.29
C VAL A 38 -0.40 23.22 9.03
N PHE A 39 -0.48 23.71 7.80
CA PHE A 39 -0.12 25.07 7.36
C PHE A 39 -1.36 25.92 7.08
N GLY A 40 -2.44 25.30 6.58
CA GLY A 40 -3.71 25.98 6.26
C GLY A 40 -4.72 26.01 7.41
N ARG A 41 -6.01 25.89 7.07
CA ARG A 41 -7.12 26.02 8.03
C ARG A 41 -7.92 24.73 8.20
N VAL A 42 -8.27 24.41 9.44
CA VAL A 42 -9.22 23.34 9.78
C VAL A 42 -10.39 23.95 10.55
N GLU A 43 -11.57 23.93 9.96
CA GLU A 43 -12.81 24.42 10.57
C GLU A 43 -13.56 23.26 11.24
N GLY A 44 -12.97 22.70 12.30
CA GLY A 44 -13.50 21.54 13.02
C GLY A 44 -12.48 20.93 13.99
N ASP A 45 -12.85 19.80 14.61
CA ASP A 45 -12.01 19.11 15.58
C ASP A 45 -10.91 18.29 14.89
N VAL A 46 -9.70 18.29 15.43
CA VAL A 46 -8.58 17.45 14.99
C VAL A 46 -8.38 16.31 15.98
N LEU A 47 -8.29 15.08 15.50
CA LEU A 47 -7.89 13.90 16.28
C LEU A 47 -6.70 13.22 15.62
N VAL A 48 -5.56 13.13 16.32
CA VAL A 48 -4.40 12.34 15.87
C VAL A 48 -4.23 11.14 16.79
N VAL A 49 -4.18 9.94 16.23
CA VAL A 49 -4.01 8.68 16.97
C VAL A 49 -2.66 8.06 16.59
N GLY A 50 -1.74 8.01 17.56
CA GLY A 50 -0.45 7.34 17.42
C GLY A 50 0.67 8.16 16.75
N GLY A 51 0.44 9.44 16.44
CA GLY A 51 1.41 10.36 15.81
C GLY A 51 1.36 11.78 16.37
N THR A 52 2.09 12.71 15.75
CA THR A 52 2.24 14.09 16.23
C THR A 52 1.42 15.08 15.39
N LEU A 53 0.72 16.01 16.04
CA LEU A 53 0.09 17.16 15.41
C LEU A 53 1.07 18.33 15.36
N PHE A 54 1.48 18.75 14.15
CA PHE A 54 2.29 19.95 13.93
C PHE A 54 1.39 21.09 13.43
N VAL A 55 1.26 22.16 14.22
CA VAL A 55 0.56 23.39 13.84
C VAL A 55 1.59 24.45 13.50
N LYS A 56 1.76 24.71 12.20
CA LYS A 56 2.78 25.60 11.66
C LYS A 56 2.35 27.06 11.71
N ASN A 57 3.28 27.98 11.50
CA ASN A 57 2.96 29.40 11.40
C ASN A 57 1.91 29.68 10.33
N GLY A 58 0.90 30.50 10.66
CA GLY A 58 -0.25 30.79 9.79
C GLY A 58 -1.39 29.77 9.83
N ALA A 59 -1.15 28.59 10.41
CA ALA A 59 -2.17 27.55 10.51
C ALA A 59 -3.26 27.89 11.53
N ARG A 60 -4.51 27.54 11.24
CA ARG A 60 -5.64 27.80 12.16
C ARG A 60 -6.58 26.60 12.26
N ILE A 61 -6.69 26.03 13.46
CA ILE A 61 -7.67 25.00 13.83
C ILE A 61 -8.74 25.66 14.69
N THR A 62 -9.98 25.73 14.22
CA THR A 62 -11.06 26.41 14.95
C THR A 62 -11.74 25.51 15.99
N GLY A 63 -11.62 24.18 15.86
CA GLY A 63 -12.15 23.22 16.82
C GLY A 63 -11.12 22.75 17.84
N ASN A 64 -11.43 21.66 18.52
CA ASN A 64 -10.57 21.05 19.54
C ASN A 64 -9.48 20.19 18.88
N ALA A 65 -8.31 20.13 19.49
CA ALA A 65 -7.22 19.26 19.03
C ALA A 65 -6.95 18.17 20.06
N ARG A 66 -7.32 16.93 19.74
CA ARG A 66 -7.04 15.75 20.56
C ARG A 66 -5.93 14.92 19.95
N VAL A 67 -4.93 14.54 20.75
CA VAL A 67 -3.88 13.61 20.34
C VAL A 67 -3.81 12.44 21.32
N ILE A 68 -4.02 11.22 20.82
CA ILE A 68 -3.99 9.98 21.60
C ILE A 68 -2.67 9.26 21.29
N ASN A 69 -1.89 8.95 22.32
CA ASN A 69 -0.59 8.29 22.21
C ASN A 69 0.40 9.02 21.28
N GLY A 70 0.46 10.35 21.39
CA GLY A 70 1.32 11.22 20.58
C GLY A 70 1.50 12.61 21.19
N ASP A 71 1.98 13.57 20.40
CA ASP A 71 2.33 14.93 20.83
C ASP A 71 1.67 16.02 19.98
N VAL A 72 1.59 17.23 20.53
CA VAL A 72 1.21 18.46 19.80
C VAL A 72 2.39 19.41 19.78
N VAL A 73 2.86 19.78 18.60
CA VAL A 73 3.92 20.76 18.37
C VAL A 73 3.31 21.96 17.66
N ARG A 74 3.28 23.11 18.33
CA ARG A 74 2.71 24.35 17.81
C ARG A 74 3.80 25.41 17.69
N GLU A 75 3.95 25.98 16.50
CA GLU A 75 4.81 27.14 16.23
C GLU A 75 4.12 28.45 16.68
N GLU A 76 4.88 29.55 16.78
CA GLU A 76 4.43 30.80 17.42
C GLU A 76 3.13 31.37 16.85
N ASP A 77 2.96 31.34 15.51
CA ASP A 77 1.79 31.91 14.82
C ASP A 77 0.71 30.88 14.50
N GLY A 78 0.93 29.60 14.84
CA GLY A 78 -0.10 28.58 14.71
C GLY A 78 -1.23 28.85 15.72
N VAL A 79 -2.49 28.64 15.36
CA VAL A 79 -3.65 28.89 16.22
C VAL A 79 -4.50 27.63 16.37
N ILE A 80 -4.79 27.26 17.62
CA ILE A 80 -5.84 26.29 17.98
C ILE A 80 -6.82 27.06 18.87
N GLU A 81 -8.06 27.24 18.40
CA GLU A 81 -9.09 28.01 19.11
C GLU A 81 -9.81 27.17 20.17
N GLY A 82 -9.99 25.86 19.92
CA GLY A 82 -10.56 24.93 20.88
C GLY A 82 -9.55 24.44 21.91
N TYR A 83 -9.99 23.51 22.77
CA TYR A 83 -9.10 22.93 23.77
C TYR A 83 -8.13 21.91 23.14
N VAL A 84 -6.95 21.79 23.73
CA VAL A 84 -5.95 20.80 23.37
C VAL A 84 -5.96 19.69 24.42
N ASP A 85 -6.16 18.44 23.99
CA ASP A 85 -6.21 17.27 24.86
C ASP A 85 -5.19 16.23 24.39
N GLN A 86 -4.19 15.96 25.22
CA GLN A 86 -3.12 15.02 24.91
C GLN A 86 -3.18 13.85 25.88
N THR A 87 -3.49 12.65 25.37
CA THR A 87 -3.47 11.41 26.16
C THR A 87 -2.16 10.67 25.93
N THR A 88 -1.26 10.76 26.90
CA THR A 88 -0.06 9.92 26.98
C THR A 88 -0.40 8.71 27.86
N ALA A 89 -0.26 7.48 27.35
CA ALA A 89 -0.30 6.30 28.21
C ALA A 89 0.76 6.47 29.32
N SER A 90 0.31 6.48 30.58
CA SER A 90 1.10 6.81 31.75
C SER A 90 2.28 5.85 31.94
N THR A 91 3.50 6.38 31.96
CA THR A 91 4.58 5.85 32.79
C THR A 91 5.33 7.02 33.43
N ALA A 92 5.36 7.00 34.75
CA ALA A 92 6.23 7.70 35.70
C ALA A 92 6.99 8.96 35.24
N SER A 93 6.82 10.04 36.01
CA SER A 93 7.62 11.25 36.04
C SER A 93 9.12 10.98 35.81
N TYR A 94 9.56 11.09 34.57
CA TYR A 94 10.96 11.12 34.16
C TYR A 94 11.26 12.52 33.67
N ARG A 95 12.38 13.08 34.14
CA ARG A 95 12.89 14.40 33.76
C ARG A 95 12.80 14.58 32.25
N TYR A 96 12.21 15.71 31.86
CA TYR A 96 12.02 16.16 30.50
C TYR A 96 13.38 16.35 29.83
N ASP A 97 13.88 15.32 29.17
CA ASP A 97 15.06 15.40 28.29
C ASP A 97 14.55 15.50 26.85
N ARG A 98 14.61 16.71 26.28
CA ARG A 98 13.95 17.17 25.04
C ARG A 98 14.41 16.47 23.75
N GLY A 99 15.09 15.33 23.81
CA GLY A 99 15.89 14.83 22.68
C GLY A 99 15.51 13.50 22.02
N ARG A 100 14.53 12.71 22.49
CA ARG A 100 14.56 11.25 22.15
C ARG A 100 13.30 10.50 21.71
N PHE A 101 12.17 11.14 21.46
CA PHE A 101 11.00 10.39 20.96
C PHE A 101 10.23 11.11 19.86
N THR A 102 10.87 11.35 18.72
CA THR A 102 10.15 11.61 17.46
C THR A 102 9.79 10.27 16.82
N ARG A 103 8.52 9.83 16.95
CA ARG A 103 7.99 8.66 16.21
C ARG A 103 8.08 8.86 14.69
N SER A 104 8.00 10.10 14.22
CA SER A 104 8.23 10.51 12.82
C SER A 104 9.64 10.19 12.33
N GLY A 105 10.61 10.17 13.25
CA GLY A 105 12.01 9.92 12.93
C GLY A 105 12.22 8.55 12.31
N TYR A 106 11.51 7.52 12.75
CA TYR A 106 11.86 6.13 12.46
C TYR A 106 11.23 5.51 11.20
N ARG A 107 10.39 6.22 10.48
CA ARG A 107 9.65 5.65 9.34
C ARG A 107 10.38 5.86 8.02
N PHE A 108 10.15 4.92 7.11
CA PHE A 108 10.45 5.00 5.68
C PHE A 108 9.13 4.71 4.97
N GLU A 109 8.34 5.76 4.71
CA GLU A 109 6.97 5.65 4.23
C GLU A 109 6.90 5.54 2.70
N ALA A 110 7.34 4.41 2.16
CA ALA A 110 7.38 4.18 0.73
C ALA A 110 6.22 3.28 0.27
N PRO A 111 5.61 3.49 -0.91
CA PRO A 111 4.45 2.70 -1.33
C PRO A 111 4.71 1.20 -1.55
N TRP A 112 5.98 0.78 -1.62
CA TRP A 112 6.40 -0.62 -1.78
C TRP A 112 6.90 -1.27 -0.48
N THR A 113 6.87 -0.55 0.64
CA THR A 113 7.15 -1.17 1.94
C THR A 113 5.89 -1.84 2.46
N ASP A 114 5.96 -3.15 2.65
CA ASP A 114 4.92 -3.89 3.34
C ASP A 114 5.10 -3.76 4.85
N HIS A 115 3.99 -3.42 5.53
CA HIS A 115 3.91 -3.48 6.98
C HIS A 115 3.74 -4.93 7.42
N LEU A 116 4.53 -5.36 8.40
CA LEU A 116 4.38 -6.65 9.05
C LEU A 116 3.09 -6.70 9.87
N THR A 117 2.66 -5.58 10.44
CA THR A 117 1.48 -5.45 11.29
C THR A 117 0.40 -4.63 10.58
N ASN A 118 -0.87 -4.86 10.94
CA ASN A 118 -1.98 -4.09 10.39
C ASN A 118 -2.87 -3.43 11.46
N LEU A 119 -2.62 -3.72 12.73
CA LEU A 119 -3.29 -3.13 13.89
C LEU A 119 -2.21 -2.77 14.94
N ASP A 120 -1.30 -1.87 14.56
CA ASP A 120 -0.12 -1.42 15.32
C ASP A 120 0.90 -2.51 15.64
N ASN A 121 0.71 -3.23 16.74
CA ASN A 121 1.53 -4.38 17.13
C ASN A 121 0.73 -5.68 17.07
N PHE A 122 -0.54 -5.60 16.67
CA PHE A 122 -1.41 -6.74 16.46
C PHE A 122 -1.56 -7.01 14.97
N LEU A 123 -1.64 -8.29 14.63
CA LEU A 123 -1.94 -8.77 13.29
C LEU A 123 -3.26 -9.50 13.32
N TYR A 124 -4.14 -9.13 12.40
CA TYR A 124 -5.30 -9.93 12.07
C TYR A 124 -5.45 -10.05 10.56
N HIS A 125 -5.48 -11.27 10.05
CA HIS A 125 -5.95 -11.51 8.69
C HIS A 125 -6.84 -12.73 8.63
N PHE A 126 -7.59 -12.83 7.55
CA PHE A 126 -8.35 -14.02 7.22
C PHE A 126 -8.08 -14.40 5.78
N ASN A 127 -7.80 -15.68 5.56
CA ASN A 127 -7.65 -16.24 4.23
C ASN A 127 -8.15 -17.68 4.17
N ARG A 128 -8.38 -18.19 2.96
CA ARG A 128 -8.93 -19.55 2.76
C ARG A 128 -7.96 -20.69 3.12
N ALA A 129 -6.67 -20.42 3.28
CA ALA A 129 -5.66 -21.42 3.61
C ALA A 129 -5.46 -21.61 5.13
N GLU A 130 -5.51 -20.52 5.91
CA GLU A 130 -5.22 -20.48 7.35
C GLU A 130 -6.46 -20.21 8.21
N GLY A 131 -7.54 -19.73 7.61
CA GLY A 131 -8.69 -19.20 8.34
C GLY A 131 -8.35 -17.88 9.01
N HIS A 132 -8.85 -17.68 10.23
CA HIS A 132 -8.43 -16.55 11.05
C HIS A 132 -6.98 -16.73 11.46
N PHE A 133 -6.22 -15.64 11.37
CA PHE A 133 -4.87 -15.54 11.89
C PHE A 133 -4.83 -14.40 12.91
N LEU A 134 -4.26 -14.68 14.08
CA LEU A 134 -4.03 -13.67 15.11
C LEU A 134 -2.56 -13.71 15.47
N GLY A 135 -1.92 -12.54 15.48
CA GLY A 135 -0.50 -12.43 15.79
C GLY A 135 -0.14 -11.13 16.49
N LEU A 136 1.09 -11.08 16.95
CA LEU A 136 1.74 -9.88 17.47
C LEU A 136 3.03 -9.66 16.70
N GLY A 137 3.36 -8.39 16.46
CA GLY A 137 4.58 -8.03 15.75
C GLY A 137 5.09 -6.66 16.13
N SER A 138 6.30 -6.38 15.67
CA SER A 138 6.94 -5.09 15.73
C SER A 138 7.48 -4.77 14.35
N GLU A 139 7.11 -3.60 13.87
CA GLU A 139 7.69 -3.04 12.66
C GLU A 139 9.16 -2.72 12.82
N LYS A 140 9.86 -2.77 11.69
CA LYS A 140 11.21 -2.28 11.55
C LYS A 140 11.26 -0.76 11.75
N LYS A 141 12.28 -0.31 12.46
CA LYS A 141 12.57 1.11 12.68
C LYS A 141 13.82 1.51 11.91
N TYR A 142 13.84 2.74 11.40
CA TYR A 142 14.97 3.32 10.67
C TYR A 142 15.62 4.42 11.50
N PHE A 143 16.84 4.20 11.98
CA PHE A 143 17.52 5.13 12.89
C PHE A 143 18.36 6.15 12.12
N TRP A 144 17.68 7.09 11.45
CA TRP A 144 18.32 8.08 10.58
C TRP A 144 19.28 9.04 11.30
N ASP A 145 19.08 9.26 12.60
CA ASP A 145 19.95 10.09 13.45
C ASP A 145 21.19 9.34 13.97
N GLY A 146 21.29 8.03 13.71
CA GLY A 146 22.34 7.18 14.25
C GLY A 146 22.24 6.93 15.77
N SER A 147 21.13 7.32 16.42
CA SER A 147 20.93 7.12 17.86
C SER A 147 20.97 5.65 18.28
N ARG A 148 20.58 4.76 17.36
CA ARG A 148 20.74 3.31 17.46
C ARG A 148 21.23 2.78 16.12
N SER A 149 21.88 1.62 16.18
CA SER A 149 22.46 0.96 15.01
C SER A 149 21.93 -0.45 14.82
N VAL A 150 20.92 -0.87 15.60
CA VAL A 150 20.31 -2.20 15.52
C VAL A 150 18.80 -2.06 15.54
N SER A 151 18.13 -2.69 14.57
CA SER A 151 16.68 -2.69 14.41
C SER A 151 16.16 -4.13 14.34
N PRO A 152 15.70 -4.71 15.46
CA PRO A 152 14.97 -5.96 15.44
C PRO A 152 13.52 -5.72 15.00
N TYR A 153 12.97 -6.66 14.24
CA TYR A 153 11.58 -6.64 13.78
C TYR A 153 11.08 -8.06 13.56
N GLY A 154 9.77 -8.17 13.36
CA GLY A 154 9.16 -9.46 13.11
C GLY A 154 7.76 -9.56 13.66
N PHE A 155 7.14 -10.71 13.43
CA PHE A 155 5.86 -11.06 14.01
C PHE A 155 5.79 -12.55 14.27
N ILE A 156 4.86 -12.94 15.15
CA ILE A 156 4.47 -14.32 15.38
C ILE A 156 2.96 -14.38 15.57
N GLY A 157 2.32 -15.40 15.00
CA GLY A 157 0.90 -15.62 15.17
C GLY A 157 0.46 -17.03 14.85
N TRP A 158 -0.81 -17.31 15.12
CA TRP A 158 -1.42 -18.63 15.00
C TRP A 158 -2.53 -18.63 13.95
N GLY A 159 -2.41 -19.53 12.97
CA GLY A 159 -3.46 -19.79 11.99
C GLY A 159 -4.43 -20.87 12.51
N PHE A 160 -5.69 -20.50 12.72
CA PHE A 160 -6.66 -21.35 13.42
C PHE A 160 -7.12 -22.56 12.61
N LYS A 161 -7.05 -22.53 11.28
CA LYS A 161 -7.36 -23.68 10.41
C LYS A 161 -6.11 -24.43 9.98
N SER A 162 -4.99 -23.72 9.81
CA SER A 162 -3.72 -24.38 9.52
C SER A 162 -3.17 -25.15 10.72
N HIS A 163 -3.55 -24.77 11.95
CA HIS A 163 -3.00 -25.26 13.22
C HIS A 163 -1.47 -25.12 13.26
N ARG A 164 -0.97 -24.00 12.73
CA ARG A 164 0.46 -23.71 12.64
C ARG A 164 0.76 -22.32 13.16
N TRP A 165 1.87 -22.20 13.86
CA TRP A 165 2.53 -20.93 14.11
C TRP A 165 3.16 -20.44 12.81
N ARG A 166 2.94 -19.18 12.47
CA ARG A 166 3.65 -18.48 11.40
C ARG A 166 4.31 -17.24 11.97
N GLY A 167 5.38 -16.82 11.34
CA GLY A 167 6.11 -15.66 11.79
C GLY A 167 7.34 -15.36 10.97
N LEU A 168 7.88 -14.19 11.21
CA LEU A 168 9.14 -13.71 10.70
C LEU A 168 9.89 -13.08 11.86
N ILE A 169 11.19 -13.30 11.95
CA ILE A 169 12.07 -12.59 12.86
C ILE A 169 13.29 -12.10 12.08
N GLY A 170 13.58 -10.81 12.21
CA GLY A 170 14.67 -10.15 11.51
C GLY A 170 15.45 -9.22 12.42
N ILE A 171 16.71 -9.02 12.06
CA ILE A 171 17.60 -8.06 12.72
C ILE A 171 18.46 -7.37 11.69
N ASP A 172 18.43 -6.04 11.73
CA ASP A 172 19.19 -5.19 10.83
C ASP A 172 20.21 -4.37 11.60
N ARG A 173 21.46 -4.40 11.14
CA ARG A 173 22.51 -3.47 11.53
C ARG A 173 22.44 -2.25 10.61
N GLN A 174 22.15 -1.09 11.17
CA GLN A 174 22.02 0.18 10.45
C GLN A 174 23.20 1.11 10.74
N PHE A 175 23.68 1.75 9.68
CA PHE A 175 24.74 2.74 9.68
C PHE A 175 24.18 4.02 9.10
N SER A 176 23.79 4.96 9.97
CA SER A 176 23.42 6.30 9.52
C SER A 176 24.67 7.04 9.07
N LEU A 177 24.61 7.67 7.89
CA LEU A 177 25.70 8.49 7.37
C LEU A 177 25.42 9.95 7.72
N ALA A 178 26.44 10.63 8.24
CA ALA A 178 26.34 12.06 8.56
C ALA A 178 26.04 12.88 7.31
N THR A 179 25.12 13.83 7.45
CA THR A 179 24.73 14.79 6.43
C THR A 179 24.73 16.19 7.02
N SER A 180 25.11 17.19 6.23
CA SER A 180 25.05 18.61 6.62
C SER A 180 23.63 19.18 6.51
N ASP A 181 22.74 18.51 5.79
CA ASP A 181 21.33 18.87 5.64
C ASP A 181 20.50 18.08 6.67
N GLU A 182 19.95 18.79 7.66
CA GLU A 182 19.15 18.21 8.75
C GLU A 182 17.86 17.51 8.26
N ASN A 183 17.37 17.87 7.06
CA ASN A 183 16.19 17.26 6.45
C ASN A 183 16.52 16.04 5.58
N ALA A 184 17.81 15.75 5.36
CA ALA A 184 18.25 14.57 4.64
C ALA A 184 18.63 13.44 5.61
N GLY A 185 18.55 12.21 5.15
CA GLY A 185 18.99 11.05 5.90
C GLY A 185 19.48 9.95 4.98
N HIS A 186 20.57 9.30 5.37
CA HIS A 186 21.16 8.18 4.64
C HIS A 186 21.35 7.02 5.61
N ILE A 187 20.88 5.83 5.24
CA ILE A 187 21.11 4.60 6.00
C ILE A 187 21.70 3.56 5.06
N LEU A 188 22.86 3.03 5.44
CA LEU A 188 23.34 1.74 4.96
C LEU A 188 22.92 0.66 5.96
N GLU A 189 22.53 -0.49 5.46
CA GLU A 189 21.97 -1.56 6.28
C GLU A 189 22.51 -2.92 5.85
N LEU A 190 22.75 -3.78 6.83
CA LEU A 190 23.00 -5.20 6.65
C LEU A 190 22.06 -5.97 7.59
N GLY A 191 21.31 -6.92 7.06
CA GLY A 191 20.28 -7.61 7.83
C GLY A 191 20.16 -9.08 7.48
N ALA A 192 19.53 -9.80 8.40
CA ALA A 192 19.17 -11.19 8.24
C ALA A 192 17.78 -11.44 8.82
N GLU A 193 16.99 -12.28 8.15
CA GLU A 193 15.68 -12.67 8.64
C GLU A 193 15.46 -14.18 8.46
N GLY A 194 14.69 -14.78 9.35
CA GLY A 194 14.17 -16.14 9.24
C GLY A 194 12.66 -16.11 9.30
N HIS A 195 12.00 -16.95 8.50
CA HIS A 195 10.54 -16.87 8.38
C HIS A 195 9.88 -18.21 8.06
N SER A 196 8.63 -18.35 8.52
CA SER A 196 7.68 -19.37 8.09
C SER A 196 6.35 -18.68 7.85
N LEU A 197 5.97 -18.57 6.58
CA LEU A 197 4.88 -17.72 6.11
C LEU A 197 3.86 -18.52 5.32
N THR A 198 2.62 -18.06 5.37
CA THR A 198 1.65 -18.28 4.30
C THR A 198 1.67 -17.03 3.44
N ASP A 199 2.33 -17.14 2.30
CA ASP A 199 2.75 -16.03 1.46
C ASP A 199 1.95 -15.99 0.14
N SER A 200 1.95 -14.86 -0.54
CA SER A 200 1.22 -14.61 -1.78
C SER A 200 1.92 -13.55 -2.62
N LYS A 201 1.91 -13.72 -3.94
CA LYS A 201 2.48 -12.74 -4.89
C LYS A 201 1.49 -11.64 -5.27
N GLU A 202 0.27 -11.65 -4.74
CA GLU A 202 -0.86 -10.84 -5.21
C GLU A 202 -1.05 -9.52 -4.45
N SER A 203 -0.13 -9.14 -3.55
CA SER A 203 -0.20 -7.87 -2.81
C SER A 203 -0.33 -6.64 -3.71
N TRP A 204 0.21 -6.70 -4.93
CA TRP A 204 0.13 -5.63 -5.93
C TRP A 204 -1.24 -5.50 -6.65
N ILE A 205 -2.09 -6.51 -6.55
CA ILE A 205 -3.46 -6.55 -7.09
C ILE A 205 -4.44 -6.01 -6.04
N ILE A 206 -4.31 -6.54 -4.83
CA ILE A 206 -5.17 -6.24 -3.68
C ILE A 206 -4.37 -6.45 -2.39
N GLY A 207 -4.45 -5.48 -1.48
CA GLY A 207 -3.74 -5.57 -0.20
C GLY A 207 -4.38 -6.58 0.77
N THR A 208 -3.60 -7.10 1.70
CA THR A 208 -4.02 -8.14 2.68
C THR A 208 -5.27 -7.74 3.48
N ASN A 209 -5.39 -6.47 3.86
CA ASN A 209 -6.54 -5.98 4.64
C ASN A 209 -7.83 -5.95 3.79
N GLU A 210 -7.72 -5.48 2.55
CA GLU A 210 -8.85 -5.45 1.61
C GLU A 210 -9.28 -6.89 1.26
N ASN A 211 -8.31 -7.79 1.03
CA ASN A 211 -8.57 -9.20 0.78
C ASN A 211 -9.20 -9.90 2.00
N THR A 212 -8.73 -9.61 3.21
CA THR A 212 -9.32 -10.10 4.47
C THR A 212 -10.78 -9.68 4.60
N ALA A 213 -11.08 -8.40 4.34
CA ALA A 213 -12.44 -7.90 4.37
C ALA A 213 -13.32 -8.57 3.31
N ALA A 214 -12.79 -8.74 2.08
CA ALA A 214 -13.51 -9.43 1.02
C ALA A 214 -13.83 -10.89 1.39
N ALA A 215 -12.86 -11.61 1.96
CA ALA A 215 -13.03 -13.01 2.32
C ALA A 215 -14.03 -13.19 3.47
N VAL A 216 -13.88 -12.38 4.52
CA VAL A 216 -14.77 -12.42 5.71
C VAL A 216 -16.18 -11.96 5.38
N LEU A 217 -16.35 -10.90 4.57
CA LEU A 217 -17.66 -10.28 4.36
C LEU A 217 -18.42 -10.90 3.19
N ILE A 218 -17.77 -11.08 2.03
CA ILE A 218 -18.46 -11.40 0.77
C ILE A 218 -18.01 -12.72 0.14
N HIS A 219 -17.23 -13.51 0.87
CA HIS A 219 -16.75 -14.85 0.48
C HIS A 219 -15.92 -14.83 -0.81
N GLU A 220 -15.13 -13.76 -0.98
CA GLU A 220 -14.21 -13.59 -2.09
C GLU A 220 -12.80 -13.45 -1.54
N ASP A 221 -11.91 -14.35 -1.95
CA ASP A 221 -10.50 -14.31 -1.60
C ASP A 221 -9.72 -14.33 -2.91
N PHE A 222 -8.90 -13.31 -3.13
CA PHE A 222 -8.21 -13.01 -4.39
C PHE A 222 -6.77 -13.47 -4.41
N HIS A 223 -6.10 -13.58 -3.26
CA HIS A 223 -4.71 -14.05 -3.19
C HIS A 223 -4.59 -15.53 -3.52
N ASP A 224 -3.46 -15.97 -4.06
CA ASP A 224 -3.14 -17.39 -4.17
C ASP A 224 -1.96 -17.70 -3.25
N TYR A 225 -2.18 -18.64 -2.33
CA TYR A 225 -1.32 -18.84 -1.16
C TYR A 225 -0.33 -19.98 -1.35
N PHE A 226 0.86 -19.83 -0.81
CA PHE A 226 1.83 -20.91 -0.70
C PHE A 226 2.59 -20.80 0.62
N GLN A 227 3.15 -21.91 1.07
CA GLN A 227 4.02 -21.90 2.22
C GLN A 227 5.42 -21.48 1.79
N ARG A 228 6.01 -20.51 2.49
CA ARG A 228 7.39 -20.07 2.30
C ARG A 228 8.13 -20.15 3.62
N GLU A 229 9.11 -21.04 3.69
CA GLU A 229 9.92 -21.27 4.88
C GLU A 229 11.40 -21.16 4.55
N GLY A 230 12.12 -20.29 5.23
CA GLY A 230 13.49 -20.01 4.83
C GLY A 230 14.12 -18.86 5.58
N PHE A 231 15.14 -18.29 4.95
CA PHE A 231 15.88 -17.16 5.45
C PHE A 231 16.23 -16.21 4.31
N SER A 232 16.46 -14.94 4.67
CA SER A 232 17.06 -13.98 3.76
C SER A 232 18.22 -13.26 4.43
N LEU A 233 19.24 -12.95 3.63
CA LEU A 233 20.34 -12.05 3.99
C LEU A 233 20.27 -10.86 3.04
N HIS A 234 20.38 -9.64 3.56
CA HIS A 234 20.23 -8.47 2.71
C HIS A 234 21.16 -7.33 3.08
N ALA A 235 21.44 -6.51 2.06
CA ALA A 235 22.10 -5.22 2.19
C ALA A 235 21.17 -4.15 1.60
N GLY A 236 21.05 -3.02 2.28
CA GLY A 236 20.17 -1.93 1.90
C GLY A 236 20.85 -0.58 1.93
N TYR A 237 20.51 0.28 0.98
CA TYR A 237 20.74 1.70 1.05
C TYR A 237 19.40 2.43 1.00
N TYR A 238 19.20 3.33 1.94
CA TYR A 238 17.99 4.14 2.04
C TYR A 238 18.39 5.61 2.10
N TYR A 239 17.64 6.42 1.37
CA TYR A 239 17.79 7.86 1.37
C TYR A 239 16.43 8.51 1.54
N ARG A 240 16.37 9.54 2.38
CA ARG A 240 15.20 10.42 2.47
C ARG A 240 15.62 11.89 2.46
N LYS A 241 14.81 12.74 1.83
CA LYS A 241 14.91 14.19 1.94
C LYS A 241 13.58 14.84 1.59
N GLY A 242 12.93 15.48 2.56
CA GLY A 242 11.56 15.98 2.38
C GLY A 242 10.60 14.83 2.02
N ASP A 243 9.95 14.93 0.88
CA ASP A 243 9.06 13.93 0.28
C ASP A 243 9.79 12.84 -0.52
N ILE A 244 11.06 13.07 -0.85
CA ILE A 244 11.87 12.11 -1.61
C ILE A 244 12.24 10.94 -0.71
N GLN A 245 11.95 9.73 -1.18
CA GLN A 245 12.35 8.47 -0.56
C GLN A 245 12.93 7.54 -1.61
N THR A 246 14.15 7.05 -1.37
CA THR A 246 14.84 6.13 -2.28
C THR A 246 15.32 4.91 -1.52
N GLN A 247 15.25 3.75 -2.17
CA GLN A 247 15.76 2.48 -1.67
C GLN A 247 16.57 1.77 -2.76
N LEU A 248 17.66 1.12 -2.37
CA LEU A 248 18.26 0.02 -3.11
C LEU A 248 18.51 -1.13 -2.13
N ARG A 249 17.81 -2.25 -2.29
CA ARG A 249 18.01 -3.45 -1.48
C ARG A 249 18.47 -4.61 -2.35
N ILE A 250 19.51 -5.30 -1.91
CA ILE A 250 20.00 -6.55 -2.51
C ILE A 250 19.81 -7.64 -1.47
N GLU A 251 19.22 -8.76 -1.85
CA GLU A 251 18.83 -9.84 -0.95
C GLU A 251 19.22 -11.19 -1.56
N PHE A 252 19.76 -12.07 -0.74
CA PHE A 252 19.86 -13.49 -1.02
C PHE A 252 18.79 -14.22 -0.21
N ALA A 253 17.88 -14.91 -0.88
CA ALA A 253 16.82 -15.68 -0.26
C ALA A 253 17.04 -17.18 -0.46
N GLY A 254 16.83 -17.96 0.59
CA GLY A 254 16.93 -19.41 0.59
C GLY A 254 15.67 -20.03 1.19
N ASP A 255 14.70 -20.32 0.34
CA ASP A 255 13.34 -20.66 0.74
C ASP A 255 12.93 -22.05 0.25
N ARG A 256 12.10 -22.72 1.06
CA ARG A 256 11.35 -23.90 0.67
C ARG A 256 9.90 -23.50 0.37
N TYR A 257 9.44 -23.85 -0.82
CA TYR A 257 8.08 -23.63 -1.29
C TYR A 257 7.27 -24.93 -1.19
N GLU A 258 6.07 -24.84 -0.64
CA GLU A 258 5.09 -25.94 -0.60
C GLU A 258 3.69 -25.41 -0.95
N SER A 259 2.89 -26.26 -1.60
CA SER A 259 1.50 -25.94 -1.91
C SER A 259 0.66 -25.89 -0.64
N LEU A 260 -0.26 -24.95 -0.58
CA LEU A 260 -1.29 -24.91 0.47
C LEU A 260 -2.64 -25.29 -0.11
N GLU A 261 -3.36 -26.12 0.60
CA GLU A 261 -4.75 -26.42 0.26
C GLU A 261 -5.69 -25.41 0.91
N ARG A 262 -6.89 -25.29 0.33
CA ARG A 262 -8.00 -24.55 0.91
C ARG A 262 -8.53 -25.30 2.13
N ARG A 263 -8.47 -24.68 3.32
CA ARG A 263 -8.85 -25.32 4.61
C ARG A 263 -10.13 -24.79 5.24
N THR A 264 -10.73 -23.74 4.69
CA THR A 264 -11.97 -23.16 5.24
C THR A 264 -12.90 -22.66 4.15
N GLU A 265 -14.20 -22.67 4.48
CA GLU A 265 -15.32 -22.19 3.65
C GLU A 265 -16.27 -21.37 4.54
N TRP A 266 -15.74 -20.31 5.14
CA TRP A 266 -16.47 -19.48 6.09
C TRP A 266 -16.46 -18.01 5.66
N SER A 267 -17.63 -17.37 5.73
CA SER A 267 -17.86 -15.94 5.47
C SER A 267 -19.17 -15.50 6.13
N ILE A 268 -19.35 -14.19 6.37
CA ILE A 268 -20.53 -13.63 7.06
C ILE A 268 -21.70 -13.40 6.09
N PHE A 269 -21.46 -12.77 4.94
CA PHE A 269 -22.49 -12.41 3.95
C PHE A 269 -22.28 -13.08 2.58
N GLY A 270 -21.56 -14.20 2.55
CA GLY A 270 -21.21 -14.96 1.35
C GLY A 270 -22.34 -15.66 0.60
N GLY A 271 -23.48 -15.89 1.28
CA GLY A 271 -24.59 -16.65 0.70
C GLY A 271 -24.17 -18.07 0.30
N LYS A 272 -24.32 -18.40 -0.99
CA LYS A 272 -23.98 -19.72 -1.57
C LYS A 272 -22.62 -19.73 -2.31
N LYS A 273 -21.84 -18.65 -2.23
CA LYS A 273 -20.51 -18.61 -2.83
C LYS A 273 -19.60 -19.62 -2.15
N VAL A 274 -18.60 -20.06 -2.90
CA VAL A 274 -17.52 -20.93 -2.41
C VAL A 274 -16.20 -20.27 -2.77
N PHE A 275 -15.20 -20.40 -1.90
CA PHE A 275 -13.88 -19.89 -2.25
C PHE A 275 -13.31 -20.67 -3.44
N ARG A 276 -12.53 -19.98 -4.26
CA ARG A 276 -11.75 -20.63 -5.33
C ARG A 276 -10.79 -21.66 -4.71
N PRO A 277 -10.51 -22.77 -5.42
CA PRO A 277 -9.39 -23.63 -5.08
C PRO A 277 -8.11 -22.80 -4.97
N ASN A 278 -7.22 -23.20 -4.05
CA ASN A 278 -5.89 -22.62 -3.99
C ASN A 278 -4.99 -23.39 -4.98
N PRO A 279 -4.42 -22.73 -6.00
CA PRO A 279 -3.63 -23.44 -7.01
C PRO A 279 -2.33 -23.99 -6.40
N PRO A 280 -1.85 -25.17 -6.86
CA PRO A 280 -0.57 -25.70 -6.44
C PRO A 280 0.58 -24.83 -6.98
N VAL A 281 1.70 -24.84 -6.27
CA VAL A 281 2.95 -24.21 -6.70
C VAL A 281 3.97 -25.28 -7.09
N ASP A 282 5.02 -24.87 -7.80
CA ASP A 282 6.16 -25.76 -7.98
C ASP A 282 6.93 -25.83 -6.66
N GLU A 283 6.90 -27.00 -6.03
CA GLU A 283 7.51 -27.25 -4.73
C GLU A 283 9.02 -27.50 -4.84
N GLY A 284 9.76 -27.11 -3.81
CA GLY A 284 11.20 -27.34 -3.73
C GLY A 284 11.96 -26.22 -3.05
N HIS A 285 13.29 -26.28 -3.13
CA HIS A 285 14.19 -25.29 -2.57
C HIS A 285 14.56 -24.24 -3.62
N MET A 286 14.12 -23.01 -3.41
CA MET A 286 14.47 -21.86 -4.24
C MET A 286 15.56 -21.06 -3.56
N ARG A 287 16.65 -20.83 -4.30
CA ARG A 287 17.71 -19.89 -3.89
C ARG A 287 17.86 -18.83 -4.96
N SER A 288 17.73 -17.58 -4.56
CA SER A 288 17.68 -16.46 -5.50
C SER A 288 18.39 -15.23 -4.95
N VAL A 289 18.94 -14.45 -5.88
CA VAL A 289 19.37 -13.07 -5.62
C VAL A 289 18.26 -12.14 -6.09
N ILE A 290 17.83 -11.23 -5.23
CA ILE A 290 16.74 -10.29 -5.47
C ILE A 290 17.26 -8.87 -5.30
N ILE A 291 17.05 -8.02 -6.31
CA ILE A 291 17.44 -6.61 -6.31
C ILE A 291 16.17 -5.76 -6.40
N ARG A 292 15.99 -4.84 -5.45
CA ARG A 292 14.81 -3.98 -5.32
C ARG A 292 15.23 -2.50 -5.23
N PRO A 293 15.32 -1.79 -6.37
CA PRO A 293 15.37 -0.34 -6.37
C PRO A 293 13.96 0.26 -6.19
N GLY A 294 13.87 1.36 -5.48
CA GLY A 294 12.62 2.11 -5.27
C GLY A 294 12.89 3.61 -5.17
N PHE A 295 11.96 4.42 -5.70
CA PHE A 295 11.97 5.87 -5.67
C PHE A 295 10.53 6.40 -5.53
N SER A 296 10.29 7.28 -4.57
CA SER A 296 8.99 7.88 -4.29
C SER A 296 9.14 9.36 -3.99
N THR A 297 8.21 10.16 -4.51
CA THR A 297 7.93 11.54 -4.09
C THR A 297 6.45 11.68 -3.76
N VAL A 298 5.80 10.56 -3.38
CA VAL A 298 4.35 10.55 -3.14
C VAL A 298 4.04 11.23 -1.83
N GLU A 299 3.28 12.32 -1.91
CA GLU A 299 2.68 13.00 -0.77
C GLU A 299 1.18 12.73 -0.70
N ARG A 300 0.63 12.63 0.52
CA ARG A 300 -0.81 12.47 0.76
C ARG A 300 -1.40 13.80 1.22
N THR A 301 -2.26 14.38 0.39
CA THR A 301 -2.94 15.64 0.65
C THR A 301 -4.44 15.41 0.89
N SER A 302 -5.16 16.45 1.29
CA SER A 302 -6.62 16.43 1.43
C SER A 302 -7.36 16.16 0.11
N ARG A 303 -6.72 16.44 -1.03
CA ARG A 303 -7.26 16.26 -2.39
C ARG A 303 -6.88 14.91 -3.00
N GLY A 304 -5.80 14.30 -2.55
CA GLY A 304 -5.35 13.01 -3.04
C GLY A 304 -3.85 12.80 -2.88
N GLN A 305 -3.36 11.74 -3.51
CA GLN A 305 -1.92 11.48 -3.62
C GLN A 305 -1.35 12.29 -4.77
N HIS A 306 -0.18 12.89 -4.61
CA HIS A 306 0.55 13.60 -5.68
C HIS A 306 1.99 13.08 -5.75
N GLY A 307 2.57 13.00 -6.94
CA GLY A 307 3.99 12.66 -7.10
C GLY A 307 4.26 11.41 -7.93
N TRP A 308 5.48 10.89 -7.81
CA TRP A 308 5.93 9.68 -8.50
C TRP A 308 6.15 8.54 -7.52
N CYS A 309 5.80 7.32 -7.90
CA CYS A 309 6.25 6.10 -7.23
C CYS A 309 6.77 5.12 -8.26
N MET A 310 8.03 4.74 -8.16
CA MET A 310 8.70 3.83 -9.07
C MET A 310 9.39 2.76 -8.25
N TYR A 311 9.14 1.50 -8.55
CA TYR A 311 9.90 0.41 -7.95
C TYR A 311 10.07 -0.73 -8.95
N ALA A 312 11.16 -1.47 -8.79
CA ALA A 312 11.41 -2.65 -9.58
C ALA A 312 11.86 -3.81 -8.70
N THR A 313 11.75 -5.01 -9.23
CA THR A 313 12.27 -6.23 -8.62
C THR A 313 12.90 -7.06 -9.72
N ALA A 314 14.20 -7.32 -9.59
CA ALA A 314 14.92 -8.30 -10.39
C ALA A 314 15.23 -9.51 -9.51
N GLU A 315 14.75 -10.69 -9.88
CA GLU A 315 15.00 -11.96 -9.18
C GLU A 315 15.71 -12.92 -10.13
N ILE A 316 16.82 -13.49 -9.67
CA ILE A 316 17.59 -14.48 -10.42
C ILE A 316 17.77 -15.70 -9.53
N ALA A 317 17.16 -16.82 -9.93
CA ALA A 317 17.37 -18.13 -9.34
C ALA A 317 18.20 -18.99 -10.30
N ASP A 318 19.22 -19.66 -9.77
CA ASP A 318 20.09 -20.54 -10.55
C ASP A 318 20.46 -21.77 -9.72
N LYS A 319 20.54 -22.94 -10.37
CA LYS A 319 20.91 -24.19 -9.71
C LYS A 319 22.31 -24.15 -9.10
N ARG A 320 23.21 -23.29 -9.63
CA ARG A 320 24.55 -23.03 -9.05
C ARG A 320 24.49 -22.41 -7.66
N LEU A 321 23.38 -21.80 -7.28
CA LEU A 321 23.14 -21.32 -5.91
C LEU A 321 22.74 -22.47 -4.95
N GLY A 322 22.50 -23.68 -5.47
CA GLY A 322 22.16 -24.87 -4.70
C GLY A 322 20.66 -25.07 -4.45
N GLY A 323 19.80 -24.56 -5.33
CA GLY A 323 18.35 -24.79 -5.33
C GLY A 323 17.87 -25.55 -6.57
N ASP A 324 16.58 -25.88 -6.60
CA ASP A 324 15.93 -26.67 -7.65
C ASP A 324 15.52 -25.83 -8.88
N PHE A 325 15.43 -24.51 -8.70
CA PHE A 325 14.87 -23.58 -9.66
C PHE A 325 15.94 -22.89 -10.52
N SER A 326 15.57 -22.56 -11.75
CA SER A 326 16.41 -21.78 -12.66
C SER A 326 15.54 -20.87 -13.53
N PHE A 327 15.43 -19.61 -13.11
CA PHE A 327 14.66 -18.58 -13.80
C PHE A 327 15.23 -17.19 -13.50
N SER A 328 14.87 -16.24 -14.34
CA SER A 328 15.03 -14.82 -14.04
C SER A 328 13.72 -14.10 -14.23
N THR A 329 13.46 -13.07 -13.43
CA THR A 329 12.26 -12.25 -13.54
C THR A 329 12.61 -10.80 -13.24
N LEU A 330 12.14 -9.89 -14.08
CA LEU A 330 12.21 -8.45 -13.87
C LEU A 330 10.79 -7.89 -13.91
N VAL A 331 10.40 -7.21 -12.85
CA VAL A 331 9.13 -6.48 -12.75
C VAL A 331 9.42 -5.03 -12.44
N ALA A 332 8.79 -4.10 -13.15
CA ALA A 332 8.83 -2.68 -12.87
C ALA A 332 7.39 -2.15 -12.72
N ASP A 333 7.17 -1.28 -11.75
CA ASP A 333 5.90 -0.61 -11.49
C ASP A 333 6.17 0.88 -11.33
N VAL A 334 5.55 1.68 -12.19
CA VAL A 334 5.69 3.13 -12.25
C VAL A 334 4.31 3.73 -12.10
N ARG A 335 4.17 4.65 -11.15
CA ARG A 335 2.93 5.36 -10.84
C ARG A 335 3.17 6.85 -10.87
N ARG A 336 2.24 7.58 -11.46
CA ARG A 336 2.17 9.03 -11.45
C ARG A 336 0.81 9.45 -10.95
N TYR A 337 0.80 10.26 -9.90
CA TYR A 337 -0.40 10.95 -9.45
C TYR A 337 -0.23 12.44 -9.76
N GLN A 338 -1.01 12.92 -10.71
CA GLN A 338 -0.86 14.24 -11.31
C GLN A 338 -2.14 15.06 -11.10
N PRO A 339 -2.12 16.07 -10.21
CA PRO A 339 -3.11 17.13 -10.23
C PRO A 339 -3.01 17.89 -11.55
N ILE A 340 -4.10 17.95 -12.31
CA ILE A 340 -4.18 18.73 -13.55
C ILE A 340 -4.74 20.11 -13.24
N SER A 341 -5.75 20.18 -12.38
CA SER A 341 -6.42 21.42 -12.00
C SER A 341 -6.80 21.41 -10.52
N ARG A 342 -7.53 22.44 -10.07
CA ARG A 342 -8.11 22.47 -8.73
C ARG A 342 -9.16 21.37 -8.47
N TYR A 343 -9.74 20.78 -9.51
CA TYR A 343 -10.77 19.72 -9.40
C TYR A 343 -10.35 18.39 -10.02
N ASP A 344 -9.30 18.38 -10.84
CA ASP A 344 -8.97 17.27 -11.72
C ASP A 344 -7.67 16.59 -11.31
N ASP A 345 -7.72 15.28 -11.07
CA ASP A 345 -6.54 14.45 -10.87
C ASP A 345 -6.46 13.36 -11.94
N LEU A 346 -5.24 13.09 -12.41
CA LEU A 346 -4.92 11.98 -13.30
C LEU A 346 -3.91 11.06 -12.63
N ASN A 347 -4.34 9.84 -12.35
CA ASN A 347 -3.49 8.78 -11.82
C ASN A 347 -3.19 7.78 -12.91
N ILE A 348 -1.92 7.48 -13.12
CA ILE A 348 -1.47 6.52 -14.13
C ILE A 348 -0.57 5.50 -13.45
N ARG A 349 -0.77 4.22 -13.74
CA ARG A 349 0.14 3.13 -13.41
C ARG A 349 0.55 2.40 -14.66
N ILE A 350 1.83 2.13 -14.78
CA ILE A 350 2.42 1.24 -15.77
C ILE A 350 3.15 0.14 -15.00
N ARG A 351 2.76 -1.12 -15.20
CA ARG A 351 3.47 -2.28 -14.66
C ARG A 351 3.93 -3.19 -15.79
N MET A 352 5.23 -3.49 -15.83
CA MET A 352 5.84 -4.32 -16.86
C MET A 352 6.55 -5.50 -16.22
N GLY A 353 6.50 -6.66 -16.86
CA GLY A 353 7.10 -7.89 -16.38
C GLY A 353 7.72 -8.70 -17.50
N THR A 354 8.93 -9.21 -17.29
CA THR A 354 9.59 -10.14 -18.21
C THR A 354 10.28 -11.24 -17.42
N SER A 355 10.15 -12.48 -17.88
CA SER A 355 10.71 -13.65 -17.21
C SER A 355 11.34 -14.64 -18.18
N GLY A 356 12.50 -15.18 -17.84
CA GLY A 356 13.23 -16.16 -18.65
C GLY A 356 13.54 -17.45 -17.87
N GLY A 357 13.97 -18.50 -18.57
CA GLY A 357 14.27 -19.80 -17.98
C GLY A 357 13.02 -20.63 -17.65
N ARG A 358 13.18 -21.61 -16.76
CA ARG A 358 12.07 -22.47 -16.31
C ARG A 358 11.30 -21.77 -15.21
N LEU A 359 10.40 -20.88 -15.61
CA LEU A 359 9.57 -20.08 -14.71
C LEU A 359 8.63 -20.97 -13.89
N PRO A 360 8.69 -20.92 -12.55
CA PRO A 360 7.76 -21.68 -11.73
C PRO A 360 6.36 -21.04 -11.71
N ALA A 361 5.32 -21.83 -11.42
CA ALA A 361 3.92 -21.39 -11.42
C ALA A 361 3.68 -20.13 -10.56
N GLN A 362 4.31 -20.07 -9.38
CA GLN A 362 4.27 -18.93 -8.46
C GLN A 362 5.03 -17.68 -8.93
N ARG A 363 5.58 -17.66 -10.14
CA ARG A 363 6.24 -16.50 -10.77
C ARG A 363 5.66 -16.13 -12.14
N VAL A 364 4.64 -16.86 -12.61
CA VAL A 364 3.89 -16.51 -13.83
C VAL A 364 3.16 -15.18 -13.63
N PHE A 365 3.15 -14.32 -14.65
CA PHE A 365 2.34 -13.11 -14.63
C PHE A 365 0.90 -13.44 -14.95
N GLU A 366 -0.02 -12.91 -14.14
CA GLU A 366 -1.45 -13.13 -14.30
C GLU A 366 -2.18 -11.78 -14.23
N MET A 367 -3.14 -11.59 -15.12
CA MET A 367 -3.96 -10.38 -15.23
C MET A 367 -5.43 -10.75 -15.45
N GLY A 368 -6.30 -9.81 -15.13
CA GLY A 368 -7.75 -9.96 -15.17
C GLY A 368 -8.36 -9.79 -13.78
N GLY A 369 -9.42 -8.99 -13.71
CA GLY A 369 -10.11 -8.64 -12.47
C GLY A 369 -9.54 -7.41 -11.77
N LEU A 370 -9.78 -7.32 -10.45
CA LEU A 370 -9.44 -6.16 -9.61
C LEU A 370 -7.96 -5.79 -9.74
N GLY A 371 -7.65 -4.50 -9.74
CA GLY A 371 -6.26 -4.01 -9.74
C GLY A 371 -5.47 -4.32 -11.01
N THR A 372 -6.11 -4.89 -12.03
CA THR A 372 -5.54 -5.18 -13.35
C THR A 372 -6.50 -4.75 -14.46
N LEU A 373 -7.32 -5.65 -15.00
CA LEU A 373 -8.33 -5.42 -16.03
C LEU A 373 -9.71 -5.71 -15.44
N HIS A 374 -10.38 -4.68 -14.91
CA HIS A 374 -11.56 -4.83 -14.05
C HIS A 374 -12.73 -5.57 -14.70
N ALA A 375 -12.92 -5.44 -16.02
CA ALA A 375 -14.05 -6.03 -16.70
C ALA A 375 -13.82 -7.51 -17.09
N ARG A 376 -12.62 -8.03 -16.85
CA ARG A 376 -12.23 -9.41 -17.17
C ARG A 376 -12.36 -10.36 -15.99
N PRO A 377 -12.54 -11.68 -16.26
CA PRO A 377 -12.50 -12.67 -15.20
C PRO A 377 -11.16 -12.62 -14.46
N TYR A 378 -11.20 -12.91 -13.16
CA TYR A 378 -10.01 -12.86 -12.32
C TYR A 378 -8.94 -13.83 -12.85
N LYS A 379 -7.72 -13.33 -13.08
CA LYS A 379 -6.57 -14.09 -13.62
C LYS A 379 -6.86 -14.85 -14.91
N SER A 380 -7.68 -14.29 -15.81
CA SER A 380 -7.99 -14.93 -17.09
C SER A 380 -6.81 -14.98 -18.06
N ASP A 381 -5.82 -14.12 -17.88
CA ASP A 381 -4.73 -13.92 -18.81
C ASP A 381 -3.40 -14.18 -18.10
N ALA A 382 -2.58 -15.06 -18.67
CA ALA A 382 -1.30 -15.43 -18.07
C ALA A 382 -0.15 -15.43 -19.09
N GLY A 383 1.08 -15.26 -18.62
CA GLY A 383 2.28 -15.33 -19.47
C GLY A 383 3.60 -15.05 -18.75
N ASN A 384 4.70 -15.06 -19.50
CA ASN A 384 6.04 -14.67 -19.04
C ASN A 384 6.49 -13.30 -19.59
N ARG A 385 5.60 -12.60 -20.31
CA ARG A 385 5.70 -11.20 -20.70
C ARG A 385 4.40 -10.51 -20.30
N MET A 386 4.51 -9.34 -19.70
CA MET A 386 3.37 -8.58 -19.20
C MET A 386 3.59 -7.09 -19.37
N ILE A 387 2.57 -6.37 -19.85
CA ILE A 387 2.44 -4.91 -19.73
C ILE A 387 1.02 -4.63 -19.26
N LEU A 388 0.90 -3.82 -18.21
CA LEU A 388 -0.36 -3.33 -17.66
C LEU A 388 -0.28 -1.80 -17.62
N LEU A 389 -1.30 -1.16 -18.15
CA LEU A 389 -1.55 0.27 -18.03
C LEU A 389 -2.90 0.45 -17.33
N ASN A 390 -2.91 1.23 -16.26
CA ASN A 390 -4.14 1.70 -15.64
C ASN A 390 -4.12 3.22 -15.61
N ALA A 391 -5.23 3.84 -15.99
CA ALA A 391 -5.42 5.27 -15.92
C ALA A 391 -6.75 5.57 -15.22
N GLU A 392 -6.69 6.45 -14.23
CA GLU A 392 -7.86 6.97 -13.54
C GLU A 392 -7.88 8.49 -13.66
N TYR A 393 -8.94 9.03 -14.26
CA TYR A 393 -9.25 10.44 -14.20
C TYR A 393 -10.29 10.66 -13.10
N ILE A 394 -9.95 11.48 -12.11
CA ILE A 394 -10.76 11.73 -10.93
C ILE A 394 -11.20 13.19 -10.97
N LEU A 395 -12.51 13.37 -10.95
CA LEU A 395 -13.14 14.67 -10.79
C LEU A 395 -13.58 14.83 -9.33
N ASN A 396 -12.88 15.70 -8.61
CA ASN A 396 -13.08 15.91 -7.18
C ASN A 396 -14.42 16.55 -6.87
N ALA A 397 -14.97 16.19 -5.72
CA ALA A 397 -16.27 16.65 -5.26
C ALA A 397 -16.40 18.18 -5.15
N ASP A 398 -15.27 18.90 -5.08
CA ASP A 398 -15.22 20.36 -5.00
C ASP A 398 -15.78 21.04 -6.25
N ILE A 399 -15.79 20.37 -7.41
CA ILE A 399 -16.48 20.93 -8.60
C ILE A 399 -17.97 21.12 -8.33
N PHE A 400 -18.59 20.19 -7.59
CA PHE A 400 -20.03 20.28 -7.30
C PHE A 400 -20.34 21.37 -6.27
N ASN A 401 -19.39 21.73 -5.40
CA ASN A 401 -19.58 22.84 -4.48
C ASN A 401 -19.66 24.19 -5.21
N ASP A 402 -18.92 24.32 -6.31
CA ASP A 402 -18.84 25.56 -7.08
C ASP A 402 -19.94 25.63 -8.17
N LEU A 403 -20.76 24.58 -8.32
CA LEU A 403 -21.91 24.57 -9.22
C LEU A 403 -23.16 25.12 -8.53
N ASP A 404 -23.68 26.23 -9.05
CA ASP A 404 -24.99 26.81 -8.70
C ASP A 404 -26.16 25.98 -9.30
N PHE A 405 -26.21 24.68 -8.97
CA PHE A 405 -27.26 23.77 -9.44
C PHE A 405 -27.87 23.00 -8.26
N TRP A 406 -29.20 22.96 -8.18
CA TRP A 406 -29.90 22.15 -7.19
C TRP A 406 -30.11 20.71 -7.72
N PRO A 407 -29.73 19.63 -7.00
CA PRO A 407 -29.18 19.58 -5.63
C PRO A 407 -27.66 19.25 -5.56
N SER A 408 -26.78 20.22 -5.77
CA SER A 408 -25.31 20.05 -5.73
C SER A 408 -24.77 19.51 -4.40
N TRP A 409 -25.42 19.86 -3.28
CA TRP A 409 -25.07 19.40 -1.94
C TRP A 409 -25.06 17.86 -1.79
N LEU A 410 -25.84 17.13 -2.58
CA LEU A 410 -25.83 15.66 -2.57
C LEU A 410 -24.52 15.08 -3.12
N PHE A 411 -23.85 15.80 -4.01
CA PHE A 411 -22.63 15.35 -4.70
C PHE A 411 -21.35 15.98 -4.13
N SER A 412 -21.47 16.96 -3.24
CA SER A 412 -20.37 17.65 -2.54
C SER A 412 -19.36 16.74 -1.82
N ARG A 413 -19.65 15.44 -1.68
CA ARG A 413 -18.81 14.45 -0.97
C ARG A 413 -18.35 13.29 -1.84
N ILE A 414 -18.72 13.31 -3.12
CA ILE A 414 -18.50 12.22 -4.06
C ILE A 414 -17.54 12.70 -5.15
N ASN A 415 -16.45 11.96 -5.33
CA ASN A 415 -15.59 12.11 -6.50
C ASN A 415 -16.15 11.23 -7.62
N LEU A 416 -16.14 11.72 -8.84
CA LEU A 416 -16.37 10.89 -10.02
C LEU A 416 -15.05 10.32 -10.51
N ILE A 417 -15.08 9.08 -10.97
CA ILE A 417 -13.89 8.37 -11.43
C ILE A 417 -14.19 7.83 -12.82
N PHE A 418 -13.29 8.09 -13.75
CA PHE A 418 -13.25 7.46 -15.06
C PHE A 418 -12.03 6.56 -15.11
N ILE A 419 -12.22 5.30 -15.50
CA ILE A 419 -11.20 4.26 -15.50
C ILE A 419 -10.94 3.83 -16.93
N ALA A 420 -9.68 3.70 -17.30
CA ALA A 420 -9.23 3.06 -18.53
C ALA A 420 -8.07 2.13 -18.21
N ASP A 421 -8.24 0.84 -18.52
CA ASP A 421 -7.24 -0.19 -18.30
C ASP A 421 -6.85 -0.82 -19.63
N ALA A 422 -5.57 -1.12 -19.80
CA ALA A 422 -5.04 -1.85 -20.95
C ALA A 422 -4.02 -2.89 -20.48
N GLY A 423 -4.09 -4.11 -21.01
CA GLY A 423 -3.24 -5.20 -20.59
C GLY A 423 -2.80 -6.09 -21.74
N PHE A 424 -1.51 -6.40 -21.76
CA PHE A 424 -0.86 -7.30 -22.68
C PHE A 424 -0.20 -8.44 -21.89
N THR A 425 -0.50 -9.68 -22.28
CA THR A 425 0.23 -10.87 -21.83
C THR A 425 0.69 -11.66 -23.05
N ARG A 426 1.87 -12.27 -22.95
CA ARG A 426 2.37 -13.21 -23.96
C ARG A 426 3.20 -14.30 -23.27
N SER A 427 3.12 -15.50 -23.83
CA SER A 427 4.00 -16.62 -23.46
C SER A 427 4.99 -16.85 -24.57
N VAL A 428 6.27 -16.67 -24.28
CA VAL A 428 7.38 -16.92 -25.21
C VAL A 428 8.25 -18.09 -24.73
N PRO A 429 9.04 -18.72 -25.61
CA PRO A 429 9.98 -19.77 -25.22
C PRO A 429 10.95 -19.34 -24.11
N ARG A 430 11.41 -20.32 -23.32
CA ARG A 430 12.23 -20.09 -22.10
C ARG A 430 13.64 -19.55 -22.36
N ASP A 431 14.14 -19.74 -23.57
CA ASP A 431 15.46 -19.32 -24.05
C ASP A 431 15.48 -17.86 -24.52
N PHE A 432 14.30 -17.23 -24.65
CA PHE A 432 14.20 -15.84 -25.06
C PHE A 432 14.75 -14.89 -23.98
N GLY A 433 15.53 -13.91 -24.42
CA GLY A 433 16.08 -12.83 -23.62
C GLY A 433 15.01 -11.88 -23.07
N TRP A 434 15.42 -10.98 -22.17
CA TRP A 434 14.49 -10.13 -21.41
C TRP A 434 13.69 -9.14 -22.27
N THR A 435 14.25 -8.73 -23.41
CA THR A 435 13.62 -7.81 -24.38
C THR A 435 12.83 -8.55 -25.47
N GLU A 436 13.19 -9.81 -25.74
CA GLU A 436 12.55 -10.59 -26.79
C GLU A 436 11.13 -10.95 -26.41
N GLY A 437 10.22 -10.94 -27.38
CA GLY A 437 8.80 -11.14 -27.15
C GLY A 437 8.01 -9.86 -26.89
N PHE A 438 8.69 -8.71 -26.80
CA PHE A 438 8.08 -7.38 -26.94
C PHE A 438 8.23 -6.80 -28.35
N ASP A 439 9.04 -7.44 -29.19
CA ASP A 439 9.18 -7.09 -30.61
C ASP A 439 7.84 -7.37 -31.31
N ALA A 440 7.37 -6.40 -32.10
CA ALA A 440 6.09 -6.45 -32.84
C ALA A 440 4.80 -6.44 -31.98
N ILE A 441 4.78 -5.77 -30.83
CA ILE A 441 3.53 -5.47 -30.14
C ILE A 441 2.69 -4.47 -30.97
N GLN A 442 1.43 -4.81 -31.20
CA GLN A 442 0.42 -3.93 -31.81
C GLN A 442 -0.60 -3.47 -30.77
N LEU A 443 -1.27 -2.34 -31.00
CA LEU A 443 -2.36 -1.87 -30.14
C LEU A 443 -3.50 -2.90 -30.03
N SER A 444 -3.72 -3.71 -31.06
CA SER A 444 -4.70 -4.80 -31.07
C SER A 444 -4.34 -5.98 -30.16
N ASP A 445 -3.08 -6.11 -29.75
CA ASP A 445 -2.65 -7.14 -28.79
C ASP A 445 -3.07 -6.80 -27.35
N PHE A 446 -3.42 -5.53 -27.09
CA PHE A 446 -3.89 -5.09 -25.80
C PHE A 446 -5.37 -5.38 -25.61
N LYS A 447 -5.67 -5.90 -24.43
CA LYS A 447 -7.01 -6.05 -23.90
C LYS A 447 -7.36 -4.76 -23.18
N ASN A 448 -8.51 -4.17 -23.51
CA ASN A 448 -8.86 -2.83 -23.03
C ASN A 448 -10.22 -2.83 -22.34
N ASP A 449 -10.27 -2.14 -21.20
CA ASP A 449 -11.47 -1.96 -20.40
C ASP A 449 -11.66 -0.45 -20.11
N MET A 450 -12.90 0.02 -20.09
CA MET A 450 -13.24 1.40 -19.70
C MET A 450 -14.45 1.40 -18.79
N GLY A 451 -14.47 2.31 -17.82
CA GLY A 451 -15.54 2.38 -16.84
C GLY A 451 -15.69 3.72 -16.17
N PHE A 452 -16.73 3.81 -15.35
CA PHE A 452 -16.94 4.94 -14.47
C PHE A 452 -17.34 4.45 -13.08
N GLY A 453 -17.06 5.27 -12.08
CA GLY A 453 -17.37 4.98 -10.70
C GLY A 453 -17.45 6.24 -9.87
N VAL A 454 -17.74 6.01 -8.60
CA VAL A 454 -17.83 7.05 -7.57
C VAL A 454 -17.04 6.62 -6.34
N SER A 455 -16.46 7.59 -5.65
CA SER A 455 -15.80 7.38 -4.36
C SER A 455 -16.14 8.50 -3.40
N ASN A 456 -15.88 8.31 -2.11
CA ASN A 456 -15.78 9.47 -1.22
C ASN A 456 -14.53 10.32 -1.53
N ARG A 457 -14.49 11.53 -0.94
CA ARG A 457 -13.33 12.44 -1.03
C ARG A 457 -11.99 11.77 -0.69
N ALA A 458 -11.95 10.96 0.38
CA ALA A 458 -10.73 10.27 0.80
C ALA A 458 -10.32 9.10 -0.14
N GLY A 459 -11.22 8.64 -1.02
CA GLY A 459 -11.05 7.42 -1.82
C GLY A 459 -10.97 6.13 -0.99
N SER A 460 -11.46 6.15 0.25
CA SER A 460 -11.48 5.02 1.18
C SER A 460 -12.63 4.03 0.91
N TRP A 461 -13.49 4.35 -0.04
CA TRP A 461 -14.35 3.37 -0.71
C TRP A 461 -14.59 3.83 -2.14
N ARG A 462 -14.75 2.87 -3.06
CA ARG A 462 -14.97 3.13 -4.48
C ARG A 462 -15.92 2.07 -5.03
N VAL A 463 -16.84 2.49 -5.89
CA VAL A 463 -17.79 1.60 -6.56
C VAL A 463 -18.01 2.05 -7.98
N GLY A 464 -18.20 1.11 -8.90
CA GLY A 464 -18.45 1.48 -10.28
C GLY A 464 -18.71 0.30 -11.20
N PHE A 465 -18.80 0.63 -12.48
CA PHE A 465 -19.03 -0.32 -13.55
C PHE A 465 -17.95 -0.16 -14.62
N VAL A 466 -17.45 -1.27 -15.13
CA VAL A 466 -16.42 -1.31 -16.17
C VAL A 466 -16.87 -2.25 -17.29
N TRP A 467 -16.66 -1.83 -18.53
CA TRP A 467 -16.96 -2.58 -19.74
C TRP A 467 -15.66 -2.94 -20.46
N GLN A 468 -15.67 -4.08 -21.13
CA GLN A 468 -14.62 -4.40 -22.09
C GLN A 468 -14.88 -3.60 -23.36
N THR A 469 -13.85 -2.95 -23.90
CA THR A 469 -13.97 -2.14 -25.11
C THR A 469 -13.55 -2.89 -26.36
N ASP A 470 -12.83 -4.00 -26.21
CA ASP A 470 -12.39 -4.86 -27.32
C ASP A 470 -13.46 -5.89 -27.75
N ARG A 471 -14.39 -6.24 -26.86
CA ARG A 471 -15.51 -7.14 -27.19
C ARG A 471 -16.79 -6.79 -26.44
N LYS A 472 -17.93 -7.09 -27.04
CA LYS A 472 -19.24 -6.90 -26.42
C LYS A 472 -19.42 -7.84 -25.23
N ALA A 473 -19.40 -7.31 -24.02
CA ALA A 473 -19.66 -8.03 -22.77
C ALA A 473 -20.48 -7.16 -21.79
N PRO A 474 -21.25 -7.77 -20.87
CA PRO A 474 -21.91 -7.03 -19.81
C PRO A 474 -20.91 -6.28 -18.93
N ALA A 475 -21.35 -5.16 -18.36
CA ALA A 475 -20.57 -4.41 -17.38
C ALA A 475 -20.21 -5.31 -16.18
N LYS A 476 -18.99 -5.16 -15.66
CA LYS A 476 -18.60 -5.70 -14.36
C LYS A 476 -18.70 -4.63 -13.31
N PHE A 477 -19.34 -4.98 -12.21
CA PHE A 477 -19.37 -4.19 -11.01
C PHE A 477 -18.06 -4.39 -10.24
N PHE A 478 -17.47 -3.31 -9.71
CA PHE A 478 -16.40 -3.39 -8.73
C PHE A 478 -16.75 -2.60 -7.48
N PHE A 479 -16.24 -3.07 -6.35
CA PHE A 479 -16.28 -2.37 -5.07
C PHE A 479 -14.94 -2.56 -4.37
N ARG A 480 -14.35 -1.46 -3.88
CA ARG A 480 -13.03 -1.45 -3.25
C ARG A 480 -12.99 -0.55 -2.03
N PHE A 481 -12.14 -0.91 -1.08
CA PHE A 481 -11.89 -0.12 0.14
C PHE A 481 -10.61 0.72 0.06
N THR A 482 -9.80 0.48 -0.96
CA THR A 482 -8.54 1.20 -1.17
C THR A 482 -8.40 1.60 -2.64
N ARG A 483 -7.54 2.60 -2.89
CA ARG A 483 -7.14 2.93 -4.25
C ARG A 483 -6.23 1.81 -4.78
N PRO A 484 -6.43 1.31 -6.01
CA PRO A 484 -5.69 0.17 -6.56
C PRO A 484 -4.19 0.42 -6.68
N PHE A 485 -3.84 1.66 -6.98
CA PHE A 485 -2.48 2.10 -7.14
C PHE A 485 -2.33 3.52 -6.66
#